data_AF-A0A540V608-F1
#
_entry.id   AF-A0A540V608-F1
#
_cell.length_a   1.000
_cell.length_b   1.000
_cell.length_c   1.000
_cell.angle_alpha   90.00
_cell.angle_beta   90.00
_cell.angle_gamma   90.00
#
_symmetry.space_group_name_H-M   'P 1'
#
loop_
_entity.id
_entity.type
_entity.pdbx_description
1 polymer ?
#
loop_
_entity_poly.entity_id
_entity_poly.type
_entity_poly.pdbx_seq_one_letter_code
_entity_poly.pdbx_strand_id
1 'polypeptide(L)'
;MLAEQIHGFLKTFFKVTNCEITEEGPHYLTVQLTADIDKRIMNRPFYWQFIESTKAEPNPLKVTFITKKSEEQEIRGEYIHYGSMRMHQIFQATKELGSFVRMYQNEEGASLFPWIGANFKVSYHADQTKEMLFSLGINLIHGSVKSNFQDILNELDLTNEMPKNAYCLPYIVSPIRAIERLETAVENYIANDDMTWAEEARKRWKREQEILDHFYLGVEEKPEIYETEKKALEERFRPRIKMEIVSGGLFYLK
;
A
#
# COMPACT_ATOMS: atom_id res chain seq x y z
N MET A 1 11.28 16.56 -12.74
CA MET A 1 11.43 15.35 -11.89
C MET A 1 10.17 15.03 -11.08
N LEU A 2 9.87 15.66 -9.94
CA LEU A 2 8.71 15.26 -9.10
C LEU A 2 7.35 15.42 -9.81
N ALA A 3 7.11 16.54 -10.50
CA ALA A 3 5.86 16.77 -11.21
C ALA A 3 5.66 15.82 -12.41
N GLU A 4 6.74 15.44 -13.10
CA GLU A 4 6.70 14.48 -14.21
C GLU A 4 6.40 13.06 -13.73
N GLN A 5 6.95 12.66 -12.58
CA GLN A 5 6.64 11.38 -11.96
C GLN A 5 5.16 11.30 -11.57
N ILE A 6 4.61 12.37 -10.99
CA ILE A 6 3.17 12.45 -10.68
C ILE A 6 2.36 12.36 -11.96
N HIS A 7 2.72 13.12 -13.00
CA HIS A 7 2.01 13.10 -14.27
C HIS A 7 2.00 11.70 -14.91
N GLY A 8 3.17 11.04 -14.95
CA GLY A 8 3.30 9.67 -15.45
C GLY A 8 2.48 8.67 -14.62
N PHE A 9 2.50 8.80 -13.30
CA PHE A 9 1.70 7.95 -12.41
C PHE A 9 0.20 8.12 -12.65
N LEU A 10 -0.30 9.36 -12.69
CA LEU A 10 -1.72 9.66 -12.95
C LEU A 10 -2.17 9.09 -14.29
N LYS A 11 -1.35 9.28 -15.33
CA LYS A 11 -1.63 8.73 -16.67
C LYS A 11 -1.76 7.21 -16.65
N THR A 12 -0.83 6.51 -16.00
CA THR A 12 -0.88 5.04 -15.87
C THR A 12 -2.10 4.61 -15.07
N PHE A 13 -2.37 5.25 -13.93
CA PHE A 13 -3.54 4.95 -13.10
C PHE A 13 -4.84 5.04 -13.91
N PHE A 14 -5.11 6.18 -14.55
CA PHE A 14 -6.35 6.40 -15.29
C PHE A 14 -6.49 5.49 -16.51
N LYS A 15 -5.38 5.15 -17.18
CA LYS A 15 -5.40 4.16 -18.28
C LYS A 15 -5.76 2.76 -17.78
N VAL A 16 -5.15 2.29 -16.70
CA VAL A 16 -5.40 0.96 -16.14
C VAL A 16 -6.82 0.86 -15.59
N THR A 17 -7.37 1.94 -15.04
CA THR A 17 -8.75 2.00 -14.54
C THR A 17 -9.79 2.28 -15.63
N ASN A 18 -9.42 2.21 -16.92
CA ASN A 18 -10.29 2.47 -18.07
C ASN A 18 -11.02 3.83 -18.00
N CYS A 19 -10.39 4.86 -17.43
CA CYS A 19 -10.89 6.22 -17.48
C CYS A 19 -10.46 6.87 -18.80
N GLU A 20 -11.35 7.63 -19.42
CA GLU A 20 -11.07 8.26 -20.72
C GLU A 20 -10.28 9.56 -20.52
N ILE A 21 -9.08 9.61 -21.09
CA ILE A 21 -8.26 10.83 -21.10
C ILE A 21 -8.74 11.70 -22.27
N THR A 22 -9.50 12.73 -21.96
CA THR A 22 -10.07 13.65 -22.95
C THR A 22 -9.08 14.69 -23.45
N GLU A 23 -8.18 15.17 -22.59
CA GLU A 23 -7.13 16.12 -22.94
C GLU A 23 -5.85 15.78 -22.16
N GLU A 24 -4.71 15.83 -22.84
CA GLU A 24 -3.39 15.60 -22.26
C GLU A 24 -2.48 16.77 -22.60
N GLY A 25 -1.97 17.45 -21.58
CA GLY A 25 -0.94 18.48 -21.71
C GLY A 25 0.30 18.12 -20.90
N PRO A 26 1.45 18.77 -21.12
CA PRO A 26 2.70 18.47 -20.41
C PRO A 26 2.61 18.71 -18.90
N HIS A 27 1.65 19.51 -18.46
CA HIS A 27 1.48 19.93 -17.06
C HIS A 27 0.08 19.68 -16.51
N TYR A 28 -0.85 19.15 -17.31
CA TYR A 28 -2.21 18.86 -16.87
C TYR A 28 -2.80 17.63 -17.59
N LEU A 29 -3.79 17.00 -16.97
CA LEU A 29 -4.50 15.84 -17.50
C LEU A 29 -5.99 16.01 -17.25
N THR A 30 -6.81 16.01 -18.30
CA THR A 30 -8.28 16.07 -18.18
C THR A 30 -8.87 14.69 -18.44
N VAL A 31 -9.52 14.13 -17.43
CA VAL A 31 -10.01 12.75 -17.43
C VAL A 31 -11.51 12.71 -17.16
N GLN A 32 -12.23 11.93 -17.95
CA GLN A 32 -13.59 11.50 -17.66
C GLN A 32 -13.50 10.26 -16.77
N LEU A 33 -13.97 10.39 -15.53
CA LEU A 33 -13.92 9.29 -14.56
C LEU A 33 -14.96 8.23 -14.90
N THR A 34 -14.70 7.00 -14.47
CA THR A 34 -15.72 5.94 -14.41
C THR A 34 -16.49 6.04 -13.10
N ALA A 35 -17.66 5.39 -13.01
CA ALA A 35 -18.47 5.38 -11.80
C ALA A 35 -17.72 4.83 -10.56
N ASP A 36 -16.91 3.78 -10.74
CA ASP A 36 -16.13 3.19 -9.65
C ASP A 36 -15.03 4.15 -9.16
N ILE A 37 -14.27 4.75 -10.08
CA ILE A 37 -13.20 5.67 -9.71
C ILE A 37 -13.75 6.96 -9.10
N ASP A 38 -14.84 7.52 -9.63
CA ASP A 38 -15.50 8.70 -9.05
C ASP A 38 -15.96 8.46 -7.61
N LYS A 39 -16.51 7.27 -7.29
CA LYS A 39 -16.84 6.89 -5.90
C LYS A 39 -15.62 6.87 -4.99
N ARG A 40 -14.51 6.30 -5.47
CA ARG A 40 -13.28 6.13 -4.68
C ARG A 40 -12.55 7.44 -4.43
N ILE A 41 -12.49 8.33 -5.42
CA ILE A 41 -11.68 9.55 -5.32
C ILE A 41 -12.54 10.79 -5.07
N MET A 42 -13.70 10.99 -5.70
CA MET A 42 -14.38 12.30 -5.69
C MET A 42 -15.12 12.64 -4.39
N ASN A 43 -15.20 11.74 -3.41
CA ASN A 43 -15.84 11.95 -2.11
C ASN A 43 -17.26 12.54 -2.24
N ARG A 44 -18.09 11.93 -3.10
CA ARG A 44 -19.50 12.33 -3.34
C ARG A 44 -20.48 11.26 -2.85
N PRO A 45 -20.47 10.88 -1.56
CA PRO A 45 -21.27 9.76 -1.06
C PRO A 45 -22.77 9.96 -1.25
N PHE A 46 -23.29 11.17 -1.01
CA PHE A 46 -24.72 11.46 -1.15
C PHE A 46 -25.22 11.39 -2.59
N TYR A 47 -24.39 11.81 -3.57
CA TYR A 47 -24.72 11.67 -4.99
C TYR A 47 -24.87 10.20 -5.35
N TRP A 48 -23.92 9.37 -4.96
CA TRP A 48 -23.94 7.94 -5.28
C TRP A 48 -25.05 7.19 -4.55
N GLN A 49 -25.33 7.51 -3.28
CA GLN A 49 -26.48 6.98 -2.55
C GLN A 49 -27.81 7.30 -3.27
N PHE A 50 -27.96 8.52 -3.79
CA PHE A 50 -29.14 8.91 -4.55
C PHE A 50 -29.25 8.13 -5.87
N ILE A 51 -28.17 8.04 -6.66
CA ILE A 51 -28.15 7.30 -7.92
C ILE A 51 -28.46 5.82 -7.71
N GLU A 52 -27.90 5.19 -6.67
CA GLU A 52 -28.12 3.77 -6.35
C GLU A 52 -29.55 3.48 -5.88
N SER A 53 -30.13 4.37 -5.05
CA SER A 53 -31.50 4.23 -4.56
C SER A 53 -32.55 4.48 -5.64
N THR A 54 -32.28 5.40 -6.57
CA THR A 54 -33.19 5.74 -7.66
C THR A 54 -32.98 4.92 -8.93
N LYS A 55 -31.89 4.12 -9.01
CA LYS A 55 -31.44 3.42 -10.22
C LYS A 55 -31.29 4.33 -11.45
N ALA A 56 -30.97 5.60 -11.21
CA ALA A 56 -30.72 6.57 -12.27
C ALA A 56 -29.41 6.29 -13.01
N GLU A 57 -29.24 6.84 -14.20
CA GLU A 57 -27.98 6.70 -14.95
C GLU A 57 -26.82 7.44 -14.24
N PRO A 58 -25.69 6.76 -13.99
CA PRO A 58 -24.51 7.40 -13.42
C PRO A 58 -23.96 8.52 -14.30
N ASN A 59 -23.61 9.66 -13.70
CA ASN A 59 -22.89 10.75 -14.36
C ASN A 59 -21.59 11.09 -13.58
N PRO A 60 -20.50 10.33 -13.83
CA PRO A 60 -19.20 10.58 -13.21
C PRO A 60 -18.60 11.93 -13.66
N LEU A 61 -17.72 12.52 -12.84
CA LEU A 61 -17.14 13.81 -13.15
C LEU A 61 -16.06 13.76 -14.22
N LYS A 62 -15.98 14.83 -15.01
CA LYS A 62 -14.82 15.20 -15.80
C LYS A 62 -13.94 16.12 -14.95
N VAL A 63 -12.68 15.75 -14.72
CA VAL A 63 -11.78 16.48 -13.83
C VAL A 63 -10.46 16.79 -14.54
N THR A 64 -9.98 18.02 -14.39
CA THR A 64 -8.66 18.44 -14.86
C THR A 64 -7.69 18.47 -13.68
N PHE A 65 -6.63 17.67 -13.77
CA PHE A 65 -5.56 17.60 -12.77
C PHE A 65 -4.34 18.36 -13.26
N ILE A 66 -3.86 19.33 -12.48
CA ILE A 66 -2.72 20.19 -12.81
C ILE A 66 -1.52 19.76 -11.97
N THR A 67 -0.46 19.28 -12.63
CA THR A 67 0.76 18.77 -11.98
C THR A 67 1.84 19.85 -11.82
N LYS A 68 1.81 20.87 -12.68
CA LYS A 68 2.69 22.04 -12.59
C LYS A 68 1.91 23.28 -13.02
N LYS A 69 2.00 24.36 -12.24
CA LYS A 69 1.42 25.65 -12.65
C LYS A 69 2.24 26.20 -13.81
N SER A 70 1.57 26.48 -14.93
CA SER A 70 2.13 27.28 -16.01
C SER A 70 1.64 28.72 -15.86
N GLU A 71 2.52 29.70 -16.02
CA GLU A 71 2.16 31.13 -15.95
C GLU A 71 1.39 31.61 -17.20
N GLU A 72 1.42 30.82 -18.27
CA GLU A 72 0.94 31.23 -19.61
C GLU A 72 -0.51 30.78 -19.92
N GLN A 73 -1.13 29.94 -19.09
CA GLN A 73 -2.50 29.44 -19.33
C GLN A 73 -3.31 29.34 -18.04
N GLU A 74 -4.48 30.00 -18.02
CA GLU A 74 -5.46 29.89 -16.94
C GLU A 74 -6.27 28.58 -17.08
N ILE A 75 -5.59 27.45 -16.86
CA ILE A 75 -6.22 26.12 -16.86
C ILE A 75 -7.02 26.00 -15.57
N ARG A 76 -8.34 25.84 -15.69
CA ARG A 76 -9.21 25.54 -14.54
C ARG A 76 -9.10 24.07 -14.20
N GLY A 77 -8.57 23.76 -13.02
CA GLY A 77 -8.38 22.39 -12.57
C GLY A 77 -7.89 22.30 -11.13
N GLU A 78 -7.83 21.08 -10.61
CA GLU A 78 -7.33 20.78 -9.28
C GLU A 78 -5.81 20.60 -9.32
N TYR A 79 -5.08 21.36 -8.50
CA TYR A 79 -3.63 21.21 -8.40
C TYR A 79 -3.27 19.96 -7.59
N ILE A 80 -2.49 19.06 -8.20
CA ILE A 80 -2.02 17.82 -7.57
C ILE A 80 -0.53 17.87 -7.30
N HIS A 81 -0.17 17.54 -6.07
CA HIS A 81 1.19 17.24 -5.62
C HIS A 81 1.12 16.08 -4.62
N TYR A 82 2.26 15.53 -4.19
CA TYR A 82 2.30 14.38 -3.27
C TYR A 82 1.54 14.53 -1.95
N GLY A 83 1.39 15.77 -1.47
CA GLY A 83 0.68 16.08 -0.23
C GLY A 83 -0.77 16.49 -0.43
N SER A 84 -1.30 16.47 -1.66
CA SER A 84 -2.70 16.81 -1.88
C SER A 84 -3.61 15.66 -1.45
N MET A 85 -4.77 15.98 -0.87
CA MET A 85 -5.77 14.98 -0.45
C MET A 85 -6.15 14.04 -1.60
N ARG A 86 -6.29 14.60 -2.81
CA ARG A 86 -6.57 13.85 -4.03
C ARG A 86 -5.51 12.80 -4.35
N MET A 87 -4.24 13.15 -4.20
CA MET A 87 -3.16 12.20 -4.46
C MET A 87 -3.22 11.03 -3.49
N HIS A 88 -3.47 11.30 -2.20
CA HIS A 88 -3.65 10.26 -1.19
C HIS A 88 -4.84 9.35 -1.50
N GLN A 89 -5.98 9.90 -1.96
CA GLN A 89 -7.13 9.09 -2.40
C GLN A 89 -6.78 8.19 -3.59
N ILE A 90 -6.02 8.69 -4.57
CA ILE A 90 -5.59 7.90 -5.72
C ILE A 90 -4.63 6.79 -5.30
N PHE A 91 -3.67 7.08 -4.40
CA PHE A 91 -2.77 6.05 -3.85
C PHE A 91 -3.54 4.97 -3.08
N GLN A 92 -4.52 5.36 -2.27
CA GLN A 92 -5.37 4.44 -1.55
C GLN A 92 -6.18 3.56 -2.51
N ALA A 93 -6.81 4.16 -3.52
CA ALA A 93 -7.53 3.41 -4.56
C ALA A 93 -6.60 2.45 -5.33
N THR A 94 -5.37 2.87 -5.62
CA THR A 94 -4.36 2.02 -6.27
C THR A 94 -4.03 0.81 -5.40
N LYS A 95 -3.83 1.01 -4.09
CA LYS A 95 -3.53 -0.07 -3.14
C LYS A 95 -4.70 -1.05 -3.04
N GLU A 96 -5.93 -0.55 -3.01
CA GLU A 96 -7.13 -1.40 -2.93
C GLU A 96 -7.31 -2.23 -4.20
N LEU A 97 -7.23 -1.60 -5.38
CA LEU A 97 -7.41 -2.27 -6.67
C LEU A 97 -6.27 -3.24 -7.00
N GLY A 98 -5.04 -2.94 -6.58
CA GLY A 98 -3.84 -3.75 -6.83
C GLY A 98 -3.45 -4.70 -5.69
N SER A 99 -4.31 -4.86 -4.68
CA SER A 99 -3.99 -5.65 -3.47
C SER A 99 -3.85 -7.15 -3.75
N PHE A 100 -4.60 -7.68 -4.71
CA PHE A 100 -4.60 -9.10 -5.05
C PHE A 100 -4.65 -9.33 -6.57
N VAL A 101 -3.75 -10.15 -7.10
CA VAL A 101 -3.71 -10.52 -8.51
C VAL A 101 -3.73 -12.03 -8.71
N ARG A 102 -4.26 -12.48 -9.85
CA ARG A 102 -4.13 -13.86 -10.30
C ARG A 102 -3.47 -13.87 -11.67
N MET A 103 -2.30 -14.49 -11.77
CA MET A 103 -1.51 -14.51 -12.99
C MET A 103 -1.00 -15.91 -13.32
N TYR A 104 -0.72 -16.14 -14.59
CA TYR A 104 -0.23 -17.40 -15.15
C TYR A 104 1.04 -17.14 -15.95
N GLN A 105 1.99 -18.05 -15.87
CA GLN A 105 3.16 -18.00 -16.75
C GLN A 105 2.73 -18.31 -18.19
N ASN A 106 3.13 -17.45 -19.13
CA ASN A 106 2.75 -17.51 -20.54
C ASN A 106 3.48 -18.64 -21.29
N GLU A 107 3.13 -19.89 -20.99
CA GLU A 107 3.64 -21.06 -21.70
C GLU A 107 2.48 -21.98 -22.14
N GLU A 108 2.43 -22.28 -23.43
CA GLU A 108 1.45 -23.21 -23.98
C GLU A 108 1.79 -24.66 -23.56
N GLY A 109 0.78 -25.42 -23.16
CA GLY A 109 0.94 -26.85 -22.84
C GLY A 109 1.71 -27.16 -21.54
N ALA A 110 2.08 -26.15 -20.75
CA ALA A 110 2.82 -26.34 -19.51
C ALA A 110 1.92 -26.79 -18.34
N SER A 111 2.48 -27.58 -17.43
CA SER A 111 1.88 -27.83 -16.12
C SER A 111 2.28 -26.70 -15.18
N LEU A 112 1.29 -25.96 -14.69
CA LEU A 112 1.50 -24.80 -13.82
C LEU A 112 1.20 -25.17 -12.37
N PHE A 113 2.19 -24.96 -11.53
CA PHE A 113 2.16 -25.12 -10.09
C PHE A 113 1.58 -23.86 -9.43
N PRO A 114 0.64 -24.01 -8.49
CA PRO A 114 0.08 -22.89 -7.76
C PRO A 114 1.05 -22.37 -6.69
N TRP A 115 1.30 -21.06 -6.71
CA TRP A 115 2.12 -20.31 -5.77
C TRP A 115 1.32 -19.14 -5.20
N ILE A 116 1.52 -18.84 -3.92
CA ILE A 116 1.08 -17.57 -3.34
C ILE A 116 2.28 -16.68 -3.12
N GLY A 117 2.24 -15.49 -3.70
CA GLY A 117 3.17 -14.42 -3.42
C GLY A 117 2.54 -13.40 -2.49
N ALA A 118 3.27 -12.93 -1.49
CA ALA A 118 2.88 -11.82 -0.64
C ALA A 118 4.07 -10.91 -0.36
N ASN A 119 3.83 -9.62 -0.46
CA ASN A 119 4.79 -8.56 -0.13
C ASN A 119 4.40 -7.99 1.24
N PHE A 120 5.26 -8.18 2.22
CA PHE A 120 5.08 -7.68 3.59
C PHE A 120 5.92 -6.42 3.79
N LYS A 121 5.34 -5.44 4.47
CA LYS A 121 6.05 -4.31 5.03
C LYS A 121 6.09 -4.46 6.54
N VAL A 122 7.30 -4.47 7.09
CA VAL A 122 7.54 -4.50 8.53
C VAL A 122 8.12 -3.15 8.94
N SER A 123 7.37 -2.41 9.74
CA SER A 123 7.75 -1.10 10.25
C SER A 123 8.07 -1.21 11.75
N TYR A 124 9.32 -0.90 12.11
CA TYR A 124 9.81 -0.82 13.48
C TYR A 124 9.68 0.62 13.92
N HIS A 125 8.81 0.88 14.89
CA HIS A 125 8.52 2.20 15.41
C HIS A 125 9.11 2.36 16.81
N ALA A 126 9.92 3.39 17.00
CA ALA A 126 10.30 3.97 18.27
C ALA A 126 10.49 5.49 18.06
N ASP A 127 11.57 6.08 18.56
CA ASP A 127 11.96 7.45 18.24
C ASP A 127 12.37 7.64 16.77
N GLN A 128 12.77 6.56 16.12
CA GLN A 128 12.96 6.46 14.67
C GLN A 128 12.07 5.37 14.09
N THR A 129 11.71 5.51 12.81
CA THR A 129 10.98 4.46 12.08
C THR A 129 11.92 3.80 11.08
N LYS A 130 12.11 2.48 11.19
CA LYS A 130 12.81 1.65 10.21
C LYS A 130 11.78 0.80 9.49
N GLU A 131 11.74 0.85 8.16
CA GLU A 131 10.84 0.01 7.36
C GLU A 131 11.65 -1.01 6.55
N MET A 132 11.16 -2.25 6.51
CA MET A 132 11.72 -3.34 5.71
C MET A 132 10.62 -3.95 4.85
N LEU A 133 10.98 -4.32 3.63
CA LEU A 133 10.09 -4.98 2.67
C LEU A 133 10.54 -6.42 2.48
N PHE A 134 9.62 -7.37 2.63
CA PHE A 134 9.83 -8.78 2.39
C PHE A 134 8.94 -9.23 1.26
N SER A 135 9.53 -9.81 0.22
CA SER A 135 8.79 -10.47 -0.84
C SER A 135 8.93 -11.98 -0.67
N LEU A 136 7.84 -12.65 -0.31
CA LEU A 136 7.84 -14.08 -0.05
C LEU A 136 6.84 -14.80 -0.94
N GLY A 137 7.23 -15.98 -1.40
CA GLY A 137 6.39 -16.88 -2.20
C GLY A 137 6.32 -18.26 -1.56
N ILE A 138 5.15 -18.88 -1.54
CA ILE A 138 4.97 -20.26 -1.06
C ILE A 138 4.30 -21.12 -2.12
N ASN A 139 4.88 -22.28 -2.41
CA ASN A 139 4.30 -23.27 -3.29
C ASN A 139 3.13 -23.98 -2.59
N LEU A 140 1.96 -24.01 -3.20
CA LEU A 140 0.75 -24.59 -2.59
C LEU A 140 0.64 -26.11 -2.71
N ILE A 141 1.58 -26.78 -3.38
CA ILE A 141 1.65 -28.25 -3.43
C ILE A 141 2.52 -28.76 -2.28
N HIS A 142 3.77 -28.29 -2.19
CA HIS A 142 4.74 -28.82 -1.22
C HIS A 142 4.97 -27.91 -0.01
N GLY A 143 4.55 -26.64 -0.08
CA GLY A 143 4.73 -25.67 1.01
C GLY A 143 6.14 -25.08 1.11
N SER A 144 6.97 -25.20 0.06
CA SER A 144 8.29 -24.57 0.01
C SER A 144 8.18 -23.05 -0.04
N VAL A 145 8.90 -22.34 0.82
CA VAL A 145 8.95 -20.88 0.85
C VAL A 145 10.18 -20.39 0.07
N LYS A 146 10.00 -19.36 -0.76
CA LYS A 146 11.05 -18.64 -1.47
C LYS A 146 11.05 -17.17 -1.04
N SER A 147 12.24 -16.63 -0.76
CA SER A 147 12.46 -15.20 -0.62
C SER A 147 12.62 -14.52 -1.98
N ASN A 148 12.53 -13.19 -2.02
CA ASN A 148 12.68 -12.39 -3.23
C ASN A 148 11.74 -12.82 -4.35
N PHE A 149 10.52 -13.22 -3.98
CA PHE A 149 9.58 -13.80 -4.94
C PHE A 149 9.17 -12.81 -6.04
N GLN A 150 9.04 -11.52 -5.72
CA GLN A 150 8.76 -10.48 -6.70
C GLN A 150 9.87 -10.36 -7.76
N ASP A 151 11.13 -10.55 -7.39
CA ASP A 151 12.24 -10.50 -8.35
C ASP A 151 12.12 -11.65 -9.36
N ILE A 152 11.77 -12.85 -8.89
CA ILE A 152 11.47 -14.01 -9.74
C ILE A 152 10.30 -13.71 -10.67
N LEU A 153 9.23 -13.08 -10.17
CA LEU A 153 8.06 -12.73 -10.99
C LEU A 153 8.40 -11.70 -12.07
N ASN A 154 9.31 -10.76 -11.80
CA ASN A 154 9.71 -9.73 -12.76
C ASN A 154 10.51 -10.30 -13.95
N GLU A 155 11.15 -11.46 -13.79
CA GLU A 155 11.89 -12.16 -14.84
C GLU A 155 10.99 -13.04 -15.73
N LEU A 156 9.75 -13.29 -15.30
CA LEU A 156 8.82 -14.19 -15.98
C LEU A 156 7.82 -13.41 -16.84
N ASP A 157 7.41 -14.02 -17.96
CA ASP A 157 6.30 -13.52 -18.76
C ASP A 157 4.97 -13.99 -18.16
N LEU A 158 4.23 -13.07 -17.55
CA LEU A 158 3.00 -13.34 -16.80
C LEU A 158 1.78 -12.73 -17.49
N THR A 159 0.71 -13.52 -17.60
CA THR A 159 -0.56 -13.12 -18.20
C THR A 159 -1.71 -13.27 -17.20
N ASN A 160 -2.71 -12.40 -17.32
CA ASN A 160 -3.94 -12.51 -16.52
C ASN A 160 -4.89 -13.60 -17.05
N GLU A 161 -4.70 -14.01 -18.30
CA GLU A 161 -5.47 -15.07 -18.95
C GLU A 161 -4.69 -16.39 -18.95
N MET A 162 -5.43 -17.49 -18.86
CA MET A 162 -4.86 -18.84 -18.86
C MET A 162 -4.32 -19.17 -20.27
N PRO A 163 -3.04 -19.55 -20.41
CA PRO A 163 -2.46 -19.90 -21.71
C PRO A 163 -3.15 -21.12 -22.33
N LYS A 164 -3.11 -21.21 -23.66
CA LYS A 164 -3.72 -22.32 -24.40
C LYS A 164 -3.10 -23.65 -23.98
N ASN A 165 -3.95 -24.64 -23.70
CA ASN A 165 -3.58 -26.00 -23.28
C ASN A 165 -2.72 -26.07 -22.00
N ALA A 166 -2.58 -24.99 -21.22
CA ALA A 166 -1.94 -25.07 -19.92
C ALA A 166 -2.80 -25.89 -18.94
N TYR A 167 -2.18 -26.57 -17.99
CA TYR A 167 -2.88 -27.30 -16.94
C TYR A 167 -2.52 -26.76 -15.56
N CYS A 168 -3.52 -26.27 -14.82
CA CYS A 168 -3.32 -25.79 -13.45
C CYS A 168 -3.43 -26.96 -12.47
N LEU A 169 -2.34 -27.22 -11.74
CA LEU A 169 -2.34 -28.23 -10.70
C LEU A 169 -3.18 -27.77 -9.49
N PRO A 170 -3.92 -28.68 -8.84
CA PRO A 170 -4.68 -28.35 -7.64
C PRO A 170 -3.74 -28.02 -6.48
N TYR A 171 -4.13 -27.07 -5.64
CA TYR A 171 -3.41 -26.79 -4.40
C TYR A 171 -3.76 -27.84 -3.34
N ILE A 172 -2.75 -28.27 -2.58
CA ILE A 172 -2.91 -29.16 -1.42
C ILE A 172 -2.99 -28.30 -0.15
N VAL A 173 -2.18 -27.24 -0.09
CA VAL A 173 -2.20 -26.24 0.97
C VAL A 173 -3.20 -25.15 0.60
N SER A 174 -4.16 -24.86 1.48
CA SER A 174 -5.12 -23.79 1.22
C SER A 174 -4.43 -22.42 1.18
N PRO A 175 -4.90 -21.49 0.34
CA PRO A 175 -4.33 -20.15 0.25
C PRO A 175 -4.15 -19.42 1.59
N ILE A 176 -5.16 -19.51 2.46
CA ILE A 176 -5.16 -18.87 3.77
C ILE A 176 -4.03 -19.42 4.65
N ARG A 177 -3.89 -20.76 4.72
CA ARG A 177 -2.80 -21.39 5.49
C ARG A 177 -1.42 -21.06 4.94
N ALA A 178 -1.32 -20.87 3.63
CA ALA A 178 -0.08 -20.43 3.01
C ALA A 178 0.31 -19.02 3.48
N ILE A 179 -0.64 -18.09 3.56
CA ILE A 179 -0.40 -16.74 4.09
C ILE A 179 0.02 -16.80 5.57
N GLU A 180 -0.69 -17.55 6.41
CA GLU A 180 -0.33 -17.72 7.84
C GLU A 180 1.11 -18.25 8.01
N ARG A 181 1.55 -19.16 7.13
CA ARG A 181 2.93 -19.66 7.11
C ARG A 181 3.94 -18.59 6.69
N LEU A 182 3.59 -17.73 5.74
CA LEU A 182 4.44 -16.62 5.34
C LEU A 182 4.56 -15.59 6.48
N GLU A 183 3.46 -15.28 7.17
CA GLU A 183 3.45 -14.43 8.37
C GLU A 183 4.38 -15.00 9.44
N THR A 184 4.24 -16.30 9.76
CA THR A 184 5.12 -16.98 10.72
C THR A 184 6.59 -16.93 10.29
N ALA A 185 6.88 -17.01 8.99
CA ALA A 185 8.26 -16.90 8.48
C ALA A 185 8.83 -15.49 8.70
N VAL A 186 8.02 -14.45 8.49
CA VAL A 186 8.41 -13.05 8.79
C VAL A 186 8.57 -12.84 10.29
N GLU A 187 7.69 -13.38 11.12
CA GLU A 187 7.80 -13.31 12.58
C GLU A 187 9.09 -13.96 13.09
N ASN A 188 9.44 -15.13 12.55
CA ASN A 188 10.70 -15.80 12.88
C ASN A 188 11.92 -14.99 12.41
N TYR A 189 11.83 -14.31 11.27
CA TYR A 189 12.89 -13.40 10.84
C TYR A 189 13.03 -12.23 11.81
N ILE A 190 11.91 -11.60 12.20
CA ILE A 190 11.89 -10.50 13.17
C ILE A 190 12.47 -10.96 14.51
N ALA A 191 12.08 -12.13 15.02
CA ALA A 191 12.55 -12.64 16.31
C ALA A 191 14.06 -12.93 16.35
N ASN A 192 14.65 -13.26 15.20
CA ASN A 192 16.10 -13.48 15.06
C ASN A 192 16.87 -12.22 14.65
N ASP A 193 16.17 -11.12 14.32
CA ASP A 193 16.79 -9.84 14.01
C ASP A 193 17.34 -9.18 15.30
N ASP A 194 18.30 -8.27 15.14
CA ASP A 194 18.91 -7.60 16.27
C ASP A 194 17.89 -6.72 17.01
N MET A 195 17.67 -6.98 18.30
CA MET A 195 16.74 -6.26 19.17
C MET A 195 17.38 -5.07 19.90
N THR A 196 18.65 -4.76 19.64
CA THR A 196 19.37 -3.61 20.22
C THR A 196 18.60 -2.30 20.07
N TRP A 197 17.93 -2.07 18.94
CA TRP A 197 17.13 -0.86 18.71
C TRP A 197 16.03 -0.66 19.76
N ALA A 198 15.37 -1.74 20.20
CA ALA A 198 14.30 -1.68 21.18
C ALA A 198 14.85 -1.40 22.59
N GLU A 199 16.03 -1.94 22.90
CA GLU A 199 16.72 -1.66 24.16
C GLU A 199 17.23 -0.23 24.23
N GLU A 200 17.80 0.29 23.15
CA GLU A 200 18.24 1.68 23.05
C GLU A 200 17.07 2.66 23.17
N ALA A 201 15.95 2.39 22.49
CA ALA A 201 14.74 3.19 22.59
C ALA A 201 14.23 3.25 24.04
N ARG A 202 14.24 2.12 24.78
CA ARG A 202 13.88 2.09 26.20
C ARG A 202 14.84 2.88 27.08
N LYS A 203 16.15 2.83 26.81
CA LYS A 203 17.15 3.64 27.54
C LYS A 203 16.93 5.13 27.31
N ARG A 204 16.66 5.54 26.06
CA ARG A 204 16.34 6.93 25.71
C ARG A 204 15.05 7.37 26.38
N TRP A 205 14.01 6.54 26.33
CA TRP A 205 12.74 6.81 27.02
C TRP A 205 12.94 7.10 28.51
N LYS A 206 13.69 6.23 29.20
CA LYS A 206 13.96 6.39 30.63
C LYS A 206 14.66 7.71 30.92
N ARG A 207 15.64 8.09 30.09
CA ARG A 207 16.37 9.36 30.23
C ARG A 207 15.46 10.57 30.03
N GLU A 208 14.62 10.56 29.01
CA GLU A 208 13.64 11.65 28.77
C GLU A 208 12.61 11.73 29.89
N GLN A 209 12.17 10.59 30.42
CA GLN A 209 11.24 10.55 31.54
C GLN A 209 11.89 11.07 32.83
N GLU A 210 13.16 10.73 33.11
CA GLU A 210 13.92 11.27 34.24
C GLU A 210 14.09 12.80 34.15
N ILE A 211 14.31 13.33 32.94
CA ILE A 211 14.36 14.77 32.68
C ILE A 211 13.01 15.41 32.97
N LEU A 212 11.92 14.83 32.44
CA LEU A 212 10.56 15.32 32.69
C LEU A 212 10.26 15.32 34.19
N ASP A 213 10.55 14.22 34.89
CA ASP A 213 10.34 14.10 36.33
C ASP A 213 11.15 15.14 37.13
N HIS A 214 12.37 15.47 36.69
CA HIS A 214 13.21 16.49 37.32
C HIS A 214 12.55 17.88 37.34
N PHE A 215 11.87 18.27 36.26
CA PHE A 215 11.18 19.58 36.19
C PHE A 215 10.01 19.71 37.17
N TYR A 216 9.47 18.58 37.65
CA TYR A 216 8.33 18.54 38.58
C TYR A 216 8.73 18.00 39.97
N LEU A 217 10.02 18.00 40.31
CA LEU A 217 10.48 17.64 41.65
C LEU A 217 9.91 18.60 42.71
N GLY A 218 9.27 18.05 43.74
CA GLY A 218 8.69 18.82 44.84
C GLY A 218 7.30 19.39 44.58
N VAL A 219 6.69 19.09 43.43
CA VAL A 219 5.28 19.40 43.15
C VAL A 219 4.41 18.27 43.72
N GLU A 220 3.61 18.54 44.75
CA GLU A 220 2.74 17.54 45.38
C GLU A 220 1.62 17.06 44.45
N GLU A 221 1.05 17.96 43.66
CA GLU A 221 -0.03 17.65 42.71
C GLU A 221 0.42 17.96 41.28
N LYS A 222 0.75 16.90 40.53
CA LYS A 222 1.26 17.05 39.16
C LYS A 222 0.19 17.62 38.24
N PRO A 223 0.48 18.68 37.46
CA PRO A 223 -0.48 19.28 36.56
C PRO A 223 -0.81 18.37 35.37
N GLU A 224 -1.96 18.59 34.73
CA GLU A 224 -2.42 17.82 33.56
C GLU A 224 -1.42 17.83 32.38
N ILE A 225 -0.62 18.90 32.28
CA ILE A 225 0.46 19.05 31.29
C ILE A 225 1.51 17.94 31.46
N TYR A 226 1.90 17.61 32.69
CA TYR A 226 2.85 16.53 32.96
C TYR A 226 2.32 15.18 32.48
N GLU A 227 1.05 14.87 32.75
CA GLU A 227 0.44 13.60 32.31
C GLU A 227 0.32 13.54 30.78
N THR A 228 0.06 14.67 30.14
CA THR A 228 0.01 14.77 28.67
C THR A 228 1.40 14.54 28.05
N GLU A 229 2.43 15.19 28.58
CA GLU A 229 3.81 15.03 28.11
C GLU A 229 4.34 13.62 28.37
N LYS A 230 4.05 13.05 29.54
CA LYS A 230 4.42 11.67 29.88
C LYS A 230 3.79 10.66 28.91
N LYS A 231 2.50 10.84 28.58
CA LYS A 231 1.83 10.02 27.55
C LYS A 231 2.45 10.21 26.17
N ALA A 232 2.79 11.45 25.79
CA ALA A 232 3.46 11.71 24.51
C ALA A 232 4.85 11.05 24.43
N LEU A 233 5.61 11.06 25.53
CA LEU A 233 6.89 10.33 25.63
C LEU A 233 6.67 8.82 25.52
N GLU A 234 5.68 8.26 26.20
CA GLU A 234 5.34 6.85 26.09
C GLU A 234 4.97 6.48 24.64
N GLU A 235 4.10 7.24 23.98
CA GLU A 235 3.71 6.97 22.59
C GLU A 235 4.88 7.05 21.62
N ARG A 236 5.80 8.02 21.84
CA ARG A 236 6.95 8.23 20.97
C ARG A 236 8.02 7.15 21.11
N PHE A 237 8.35 6.75 22.33
CA PHE A 237 9.49 5.85 22.55
C PHE A 237 9.11 4.38 22.70
N ARG A 238 7.81 4.06 22.86
CA ARG A 238 7.36 2.67 22.98
C ARG A 238 7.71 1.88 21.70
N PRO A 239 8.61 0.88 21.78
CA PRO A 239 8.95 0.06 20.64
C PRO A 239 7.72 -0.72 20.17
N ARG A 240 7.37 -0.59 18.89
CA ARG A 240 6.25 -1.33 18.26
C ARG A 240 6.71 -1.83 16.90
N ILE A 241 6.40 -3.08 16.60
CA ILE A 241 6.60 -3.63 15.26
C ILE A 241 5.23 -3.77 14.63
N LYS A 242 5.07 -3.20 13.43
CA LYS A 242 3.85 -3.30 12.64
C LYS A 242 4.16 -4.10 11.38
N MET A 243 3.44 -5.19 11.17
CA MET A 243 3.47 -5.96 9.94
C MET A 243 2.20 -5.68 9.13
N GLU A 244 2.36 -5.38 7.84
CA GLU A 244 1.25 -5.18 6.91
C GLU A 244 1.52 -5.93 5.61
N ILE A 245 0.50 -6.59 5.06
CA ILE A 245 0.55 -7.10 3.69
C ILE A 245 0.29 -5.91 2.75
N VAL A 246 1.25 -5.61 1.88
CA VAL A 246 1.16 -4.51 0.91
C VAL A 246 0.40 -4.97 -0.33
N SER A 247 0.75 -6.15 -0.85
CA SER A 247 0.11 -6.78 -1.99
C SER A 247 0.35 -8.29 -1.95
N GLY A 248 -0.47 -9.03 -2.66
CA GLY A 248 -0.28 -10.46 -2.85
C GLY A 248 -0.94 -10.95 -4.12
N GLY A 249 -0.81 -12.24 -4.37
CA GLY A 249 -1.44 -12.84 -5.53
C GLY A 249 -1.29 -14.35 -5.58
N LEU A 250 -2.11 -14.95 -6.43
CA LEU A 250 -2.04 -16.36 -6.80
C LEU A 250 -1.39 -16.48 -8.18
N PHE A 251 -0.24 -17.12 -8.22
CA PHE A 251 0.58 -17.26 -9.42
C PHE A 251 0.64 -18.73 -9.82
N TYR A 252 0.43 -19.00 -11.10
CA TYR A 252 0.55 -20.35 -11.66
C TYR A 252 1.84 -20.39 -12.48
N LEU A 253 2.89 -20.98 -11.90
CA LEU A 253 4.26 -20.96 -12.42
C LEU A 253 4.72 -22.39 -12.74
N LYS A 254 5.67 -22.55 -13.65
CA LYS A 254 6.26 -23.85 -14.00
C LYS A 254 7.25 -24.36 -12.95
#